data_AF-A0A2T9XA05-F1
#
_entry.id   AF-A0A2T9XA05-F1
#
_cell.length_a   1.000
_cell.length_b   1.000
_cell.length_c   1.000
_cell.angle_alpha   90.00
_cell.angle_beta   90.00
_cell.angle_gamma   90.00
#
_symmetry.space_group_name_H-M   'P 1'
#
loop_
_entity.id
_entity.type
_entity.pdbx_description
1 polymer ?
#
loop_
_entity_poly.entity_id
_entity_poly.type
_entity_poly.pdbx_seq_one_letter_code
_entity_poly.pdbx_strand_id
1 'polypeptide(L)'
;MEGYLDYKKDFKGYIYAKLYDSLIEGKLSLEMLQRGMIQNASSKAFLSVKSAISALVVKNLEKIIKSKNEKEKYWYENVGYSAPTTGLIGISKDLKKLGIDVENVVRIALSLHKFSYNGFDPNFVDYRNEEEVISDVKEVTEWLINLNQYFSDFWNEKLEKARKELEELLRSV
;
A
#
# COMPACT_ATOMS: atom_id res chain seq x y z
N MET A 1 9.59 1.02 17.74
CA MET A 1 8.74 2.13 18.19
C MET A 1 7.94 1.61 19.37
N GLU A 2 8.25 2.06 20.58
CA GLU A 2 7.39 1.79 21.74
C GLU A 2 6.31 2.89 21.77
N GLY A 3 5.03 2.52 21.75
CA GLY A 3 3.88 3.45 21.78
C GLY A 3 2.85 3.24 20.65
N TYR A 4 1.67 3.84 20.81
CA TYR A 4 0.61 3.82 19.79
C TYR A 4 0.98 4.68 18.58
N LEU A 5 0.76 4.15 17.37
CA LEU A 5 0.93 4.90 16.13
C LEU A 5 -0.24 5.87 15.92
N ASP A 6 -0.11 7.09 16.44
CA ASP A 6 -1.14 8.14 16.39
C ASP A 6 -0.72 9.31 15.48
N TYR A 7 -1.33 9.39 14.30
CA TYR A 7 -1.01 10.43 13.32
C TYR A 7 -1.34 11.85 13.81
N LYS A 8 -2.28 12.00 14.76
CA LYS A 8 -2.66 13.33 15.30
C LYS A 8 -1.58 13.87 16.24
N LYS A 9 -0.86 12.98 16.94
CA LYS A 9 0.24 13.36 17.84
C LYS A 9 1.56 13.52 17.11
N ASP A 10 1.88 12.60 16.21
CA ASP A 10 3.10 12.62 15.42
C ASP A 10 2.83 12.11 14.00
N PHE A 11 2.39 13.03 13.12
CA PHE A 11 2.11 12.69 11.73
C PHE A 11 3.39 12.27 10.97
N LYS A 12 4.56 12.83 11.34
CA LYS A 12 5.82 12.51 10.65
C LYS A 12 6.29 11.10 10.99
N GLY A 13 6.27 10.74 12.27
CA GLY A 13 6.54 9.38 12.73
C GLY A 13 5.54 8.37 12.18
N TYR A 14 4.26 8.74 12.09
CA TYR A 14 3.24 7.91 11.46
C TYR A 14 3.54 7.63 9.99
N ILE A 15 3.79 8.68 9.19
CA ILE A 15 4.15 8.54 7.76
C ILE A 15 5.38 7.65 7.61
N TYR A 16 6.43 7.93 8.39
CA TYR A 16 7.67 7.17 8.35
C TYR A 16 7.46 5.68 8.64
N ALA A 17 6.73 5.37 9.71
CA ALA A 17 6.42 3.98 10.08
C ALA A 17 5.64 3.28 8.96
N LYS A 18 4.64 3.94 8.37
CA LYS A 18 3.85 3.38 7.28
C LYS A 18 4.63 3.15 5.99
N LEU A 19 5.58 4.03 5.66
CA LEU A 19 6.50 3.81 4.55
C LEU A 19 7.41 2.61 4.80
N TYR A 20 7.98 2.53 6.01
CA TYR A 20 8.84 1.41 6.37
C TYR A 20 8.08 0.08 6.36
N ASP A 21 6.90 0.02 6.99
CA ASP A 21 6.00 -1.13 6.97
C ASP A 21 5.66 -1.53 5.52
N SER A 22 5.38 -0.56 4.65
CA SER A 22 5.07 -0.82 3.25
C SER A 22 6.20 -1.55 2.52
N LEU A 23 7.44 -1.08 2.69
CA LEU A 23 8.62 -1.71 2.07
C LEU A 23 8.90 -3.10 2.67
N ILE A 24 8.75 -3.26 3.99
CA ILE A 24 8.97 -4.55 4.67
C ILE A 24 7.90 -5.58 4.25
N GLU A 25 6.63 -5.18 4.19
CA GLU A 25 5.56 -6.08 3.75
C GLU A 25 5.71 -6.47 2.26
N GLY A 26 6.17 -5.54 1.42
CA GLY A 26 6.56 -5.85 0.04
C GLY A 26 7.68 -6.89 -0.04
N LYS A 27 8.71 -6.74 0.81
CA LYS A 27 9.82 -7.71 0.87
C LYS A 27 9.33 -9.09 1.30
N LEU A 28 8.52 -9.15 2.35
CA LEU A 28 7.91 -10.40 2.82
C LEU A 28 7.02 -11.05 1.75
N SER A 29 6.32 -10.25 0.95
CA SER A 29 5.52 -10.74 -0.18
C SER A 29 6.39 -11.51 -1.18
N LEU A 30 7.51 -10.93 -1.60
CA LEU A 30 8.44 -11.59 -2.52
C LEU A 30 9.13 -12.81 -1.90
N GLU A 31 9.54 -12.76 -0.62
CA GLU A 31 10.11 -13.91 0.07
C GLU A 31 9.12 -15.09 0.15
N MET A 32 7.84 -14.80 0.35
CA MET A 32 6.78 -15.81 0.32
C MET A 32 6.59 -16.37 -1.08
N LEU A 33 6.67 -15.51 -2.10
CA LEU A 33 6.52 -15.92 -3.48
C LEU A 33 7.64 -16.87 -3.92
N GLN A 34 8.89 -16.61 -3.55
CA GLN A 34 10.03 -17.53 -3.79
C GLN A 34 9.84 -18.93 -3.20
N ARG A 35 9.03 -19.04 -2.14
CA ARG A 35 8.71 -20.30 -1.46
C ARG A 35 7.44 -20.95 -2.01
N GLY A 36 6.87 -20.44 -3.10
CA GLY A 36 5.62 -20.94 -3.70
C GLY A 36 4.36 -20.60 -2.90
N MET A 37 4.43 -19.69 -1.92
CA MET A 37 3.28 -19.33 -1.08
C MET A 37 2.47 -18.17 -1.66
N ILE A 38 1.88 -18.38 -2.85
CA ILE A 38 1.28 -17.31 -3.68
C ILE A 38 0.12 -16.58 -2.97
N GLN A 39 -0.77 -17.28 -2.25
CA GLN A 39 -1.85 -16.64 -1.48
C GLN A 39 -1.30 -15.73 -0.36
N ASN A 40 -0.25 -16.18 0.35
CA ASN A 40 0.37 -15.42 1.43
C ASN A 40 1.13 -14.20 0.87
N ALA A 41 1.84 -14.38 -0.25
CA ALA A 41 2.48 -13.31 -0.99
C ALA A 41 1.46 -12.23 -1.38
N SER A 42 0.30 -12.64 -1.91
CA SER A 42 -0.79 -11.73 -2.30
C SER A 42 -1.34 -10.94 -1.11
N SER A 43 -1.51 -11.60 0.05
CA SER A 43 -1.92 -10.93 1.29
C SER A 43 -0.92 -9.84 1.70
N LYS A 44 0.38 -10.14 1.61
CA LYS A 44 1.46 -9.21 1.96
C LYS A 44 1.59 -8.05 0.97
N ALA A 45 1.44 -8.31 -0.32
CA ALA A 45 1.38 -7.27 -1.36
C ALA A 45 0.17 -6.33 -1.17
N PHE A 46 -0.98 -6.86 -0.76
CA PHE A 46 -2.12 -6.00 -0.40
C PHE A 46 -1.82 -5.11 0.80
N LEU A 47 -1.24 -5.66 1.87
CA LEU A 47 -0.91 -4.91 3.09
C LEU A 47 0.14 -3.82 2.84
N SER A 48 1.14 -4.09 1.99
CA SER A 48 2.15 -3.10 1.64
C SER A 48 1.55 -1.88 0.95
N VAL A 49 0.63 -2.09 -0.02
CA VAL A 49 -0.10 -0.99 -0.69
C VAL A 49 -0.95 -0.24 0.32
N LYS A 50 -1.71 -0.93 1.18
CA LYS A 50 -2.53 -0.29 2.20
C LYS A 50 -1.70 0.63 3.10
N SER A 51 -0.51 0.18 3.49
CA SER A 51 0.42 0.98 4.29
C SER A 51 0.91 2.23 3.55
N ALA A 52 1.32 2.10 2.28
CA ALA A 52 1.73 3.24 1.46
C ALA A 52 0.58 4.24 1.21
N ILE A 53 -0.64 3.77 0.94
CA ILE A 53 -1.81 4.63 0.78
C ILE A 53 -2.11 5.38 2.08
N SER A 54 -1.99 4.72 3.24
CA SER A 54 -2.15 5.38 4.54
C SER A 54 -1.13 6.51 4.75
N ALA A 55 0.14 6.29 4.38
CA ALA A 55 1.16 7.34 4.40
C ALA A 55 0.81 8.51 3.45
N LEU A 56 0.31 8.21 2.23
CA LEU A 56 -0.10 9.22 1.25
C LEU A 56 -1.28 10.04 1.74
N VAL A 57 -2.27 9.40 2.37
CA VAL A 57 -3.43 10.09 2.95
C VAL A 57 -2.98 11.03 4.06
N VAL A 58 -2.18 10.56 5.02
CA VAL A 58 -1.73 11.42 6.12
C VAL A 58 -0.87 12.58 5.62
N LYS A 59 0.05 12.34 4.68
CA LYS A 59 0.86 13.42 4.05
C LYS A 59 -0.01 14.49 3.38
N ASN A 60 -1.17 14.12 2.85
CA ASN A 60 -2.03 15.00 2.06
C ASN A 60 -3.37 15.31 2.74
N LEU A 61 -3.54 14.96 4.03
CA LEU A 61 -4.84 14.96 4.71
C LEU A 61 -5.52 16.32 4.64
N GLU A 62 -4.78 17.39 4.97
CA GLU A 62 -5.29 18.76 4.91
C GLU A 62 -5.80 19.16 3.52
N LYS A 63 -5.15 18.68 2.44
CA LYS A 63 -5.58 18.96 1.07
C LYS A 63 -6.82 18.15 0.70
N ILE A 64 -6.88 16.89 1.12
CA ILE A 64 -8.02 16.00 0.89
C ILE A 64 -9.27 16.58 1.55
N ILE A 65 -9.20 16.99 2.82
CA ILE A 65 -10.36 17.42 3.59
C ILE A 65 -10.89 18.80 3.19
N LYS A 66 -10.11 19.63 2.51
CA LYS A 66 -10.51 20.99 2.06
C LYS A 66 -11.74 20.97 1.13
N SER A 67 -11.89 19.94 0.30
CA SER A 67 -13.00 19.83 -0.65
C SER A 67 -14.12 18.90 -0.17
N LYS A 68 -14.18 18.59 1.14
CA LYS A 68 -15.04 17.56 1.72
C LYS A 68 -16.10 18.17 2.63
N ASN A 69 -17.26 17.53 2.71
CA ASN A 69 -18.26 17.91 3.72
C ASN A 69 -17.85 17.41 5.12
N GLU A 70 -18.49 17.92 6.17
CA GLU A 70 -18.15 17.60 7.56
C GLU A 70 -18.14 16.10 7.87
N LYS A 71 -19.07 15.32 7.28
CA LYS A 71 -19.12 13.86 7.45
C LYS A 71 -17.90 13.18 6.82
N GLU A 72 -17.51 13.58 5.62
CA GLU A 72 -16.34 13.06 4.93
C GLU A 72 -15.04 13.47 5.64
N LYS A 73 -14.94 14.72 6.13
CA LYS A 73 -13.80 15.18 6.93
C LYS A 73 -13.63 14.32 8.17
N TYR A 74 -14.71 14.16 8.94
CA TYR A 74 -14.72 13.30 10.13
C TYR A 74 -14.31 11.87 9.79
N TRP A 75 -14.79 11.32 8.67
CA TRP A 75 -14.40 9.98 8.24
C TRP A 75 -12.89 9.89 7.96
N TYR A 76 -12.31 10.84 7.22
CA TYR A 76 -10.87 10.86 6.95
C TYR A 76 -10.05 10.97 8.23
N GLU A 77 -10.43 11.85 9.14
CA GLU A 77 -9.71 12.10 10.39
C GLU A 77 -9.79 10.94 11.40
N ASN A 78 -10.80 10.09 11.34
CA ASN A 78 -11.01 9.02 12.32
C ASN A 78 -10.84 7.61 11.75
N VAL A 79 -10.96 7.45 10.44
CA VAL A 79 -10.95 6.14 9.77
C VAL A 79 -10.09 6.18 8.50
N GLY A 80 -10.36 7.11 7.58
CA GLY A 80 -9.74 7.15 6.25
C GLY A 80 -8.22 7.28 6.26
N TYR A 81 -7.63 7.94 7.27
CA TYR A 81 -6.17 8.04 7.45
C TYR A 81 -5.48 6.66 7.47
N SER A 82 -6.17 5.62 7.94
CA SER A 82 -5.65 4.25 8.03
C SER A 82 -5.78 3.44 6.73
N ALA A 83 -6.33 4.06 5.67
CA ALA A 83 -6.62 3.44 4.39
C ALA A 83 -7.43 2.13 4.50
N PRO A 84 -8.62 2.13 5.12
CA PRO A 84 -9.43 0.93 5.28
C PRO A 84 -9.79 0.31 3.92
N THR A 85 -9.85 -1.03 3.83
CA THR A 85 -10.10 -1.75 2.57
C THR A 85 -11.33 -1.24 1.83
N THR A 86 -12.43 -1.02 2.55
CA THR A 86 -13.71 -0.53 2.00
C THR A 86 -13.64 0.91 1.49
N GLY A 87 -12.64 1.68 1.91
CA GLY A 87 -12.44 3.07 1.50
C GLY A 87 -11.39 3.27 0.40
N LEU A 88 -10.60 2.25 0.05
CA LEU A 88 -9.43 2.40 -0.83
C LEU A 88 -9.77 2.99 -2.21
N ILE A 89 -10.88 2.58 -2.82
CA ILE A 89 -11.32 3.14 -4.13
C ILE A 89 -11.71 4.61 -4.01
N GLY A 90 -12.31 5.04 -2.90
CA GLY A 90 -12.64 6.45 -2.68
C GLY A 90 -11.39 7.27 -2.44
N ILE A 91 -10.48 6.75 -1.63
CA ILE A 91 -9.19 7.37 -1.31
C ILE A 91 -8.34 7.53 -2.57
N SER A 92 -8.23 6.53 -3.43
CA SER A 92 -7.43 6.61 -4.66
C SER A 92 -7.93 7.71 -5.60
N LYS A 93 -9.26 7.86 -5.74
CA LYS A 93 -9.87 8.95 -6.51
C LYS A 93 -9.59 10.32 -5.92
N ASP A 94 -9.62 10.44 -4.60
CA ASP A 94 -9.32 11.71 -3.95
C ASP A 94 -7.83 12.07 -4.06
N LEU A 95 -6.92 11.10 -3.96
CA LEU A 95 -5.49 11.29 -4.23
C LEU A 95 -5.24 11.69 -5.69
N LYS A 96 -5.95 11.10 -6.64
CA LYS A 96 -5.84 11.46 -8.07
C LYS A 96 -6.23 12.90 -8.35
N LYS A 97 -7.25 13.44 -7.67
CA LYS A 97 -7.60 14.87 -7.76
C LYS A 97 -6.48 15.80 -7.29
N LEU A 98 -5.55 15.29 -6.48
CA LEU A 98 -4.35 15.99 -6.04
C LEU A 98 -3.13 15.72 -6.94
N GLY A 99 -3.30 15.03 -8.07
CA GLY A 99 -2.23 14.67 -8.99
C GLY A 99 -1.45 13.40 -8.61
N ILE A 100 -1.93 12.62 -7.63
CA ILE A 100 -1.30 11.37 -7.18
C ILE A 100 -2.14 10.21 -7.71
N ASP A 101 -1.80 9.69 -8.90
CA ASP A 101 -2.54 8.58 -9.49
C ASP A 101 -2.05 7.23 -8.93
N VAL A 102 -2.89 6.64 -8.07
CA VAL A 102 -2.69 5.33 -7.46
C VAL A 102 -3.88 4.42 -7.72
N GLU A 103 -4.76 4.77 -8.67
CA GLU A 103 -5.98 3.98 -8.92
C GLU A 103 -5.65 2.57 -9.41
N ASN A 104 -4.63 2.43 -10.27
CA ASN A 104 -4.24 1.15 -10.82
C ASN A 104 -3.71 0.20 -9.73
N VAL A 105 -2.69 0.63 -8.99
CA VAL A 105 -2.10 -0.20 -7.92
C VAL A 105 -3.11 -0.55 -6.82
N VAL A 106 -4.06 0.35 -6.52
CA VAL A 106 -5.13 0.05 -5.56
C VAL A 106 -6.07 -1.04 -6.07
N ARG A 107 -6.40 -1.05 -7.37
CA ARG A 107 -7.24 -2.09 -7.96
C ARG A 107 -6.54 -3.45 -7.94
N ILE A 108 -5.26 -3.48 -8.31
CA ILE A 108 -4.44 -4.69 -8.26
C ILE A 108 -4.36 -5.21 -6.82
N ALA A 109 -4.08 -4.34 -5.85
CA ALA A 109 -4.04 -4.73 -4.44
C ALA A 109 -5.37 -5.33 -3.96
N LEU A 110 -6.52 -4.80 -4.40
CA LEU A 110 -7.83 -5.36 -4.07
C LEU A 110 -8.08 -6.73 -4.74
N SER A 111 -7.60 -6.95 -5.96
CA SER A 111 -7.64 -8.26 -6.62
C SER A 111 -6.79 -9.28 -5.86
N LEU A 112 -5.54 -8.92 -5.49
CA LEU A 112 -4.66 -9.73 -4.67
C LEU A 112 -5.26 -10.03 -3.29
N HIS A 113 -5.94 -9.06 -2.68
CA HIS A 113 -6.67 -9.26 -1.43
C HIS A 113 -7.74 -10.34 -1.56
N LYS A 114 -8.61 -10.25 -2.59
CA LYS A 114 -9.62 -11.28 -2.85
C LYS A 114 -8.98 -12.65 -3.07
N PHE A 115 -7.92 -12.71 -3.88
CA PHE A 115 -7.21 -13.95 -4.14
C PHE A 115 -6.61 -14.57 -2.87
N SER A 116 -6.05 -13.76 -1.98
CA SER A 116 -5.41 -14.27 -0.76
C SER A 116 -6.34 -15.13 0.12
N TYR A 117 -7.65 -14.84 0.13
CA TYR A 117 -8.65 -15.61 0.87
C TYR A 117 -9.25 -16.77 0.09
N ASN A 118 -9.41 -16.61 -1.23
CA ASN A 118 -10.25 -17.52 -2.02
C ASN A 118 -9.44 -18.49 -2.89
N GLY A 119 -8.13 -18.26 -3.08
CA GLY A 119 -7.33 -19.02 -4.05
C GLY A 119 -7.92 -18.94 -5.46
N PHE A 120 -7.76 -20.00 -6.27
CA PHE A 120 -8.30 -20.06 -7.64
C PHE A 120 -9.78 -20.48 -7.70
N ASP A 121 -10.61 -20.07 -6.75
CA ASP A 121 -12.06 -20.26 -6.90
C ASP A 121 -12.61 -19.28 -7.95
N PRO A 122 -13.02 -19.77 -9.14
CA PRO A 122 -13.41 -18.91 -10.26
C PRO A 122 -14.68 -18.10 -9.99
N ASN A 123 -15.41 -18.39 -8.90
CA ASN A 123 -16.58 -17.58 -8.50
C ASN A 123 -16.20 -16.33 -7.71
N PHE A 124 -14.98 -16.28 -7.16
CA PHE A 124 -14.56 -15.24 -6.21
C PHE A 124 -13.33 -14.45 -6.63
N VAL A 125 -12.58 -14.93 -7.63
CA VAL A 125 -11.36 -14.27 -8.13
C VAL A 125 -11.38 -14.08 -9.65
N ASP A 126 -10.63 -13.07 -10.08
CA ASP A 126 -10.51 -12.68 -11.49
C ASP A 126 -9.28 -13.32 -12.17
N TYR A 127 -8.45 -14.07 -11.41
CA TYR A 127 -7.21 -14.68 -11.90
C TYR A 127 -7.44 -16.04 -12.57
N ARG A 128 -6.78 -16.25 -13.70
CA ARG A 128 -6.85 -17.49 -14.50
C ARG A 128 -5.76 -18.50 -14.15
N ASN A 129 -4.61 -18.02 -13.70
CA ASN A 129 -3.44 -18.85 -13.38
C ASN A 129 -2.48 -18.12 -12.42
N GLU A 130 -1.46 -18.85 -11.96
CA GLU A 130 -0.43 -18.33 -11.05
C GLU A 130 0.39 -17.19 -11.64
N GLU A 131 0.66 -17.23 -12.95
CA GLU A 131 1.48 -16.22 -13.63
C GLU A 131 0.86 -14.83 -13.52
N GLU A 132 -0.47 -14.71 -13.63
CA GLU A 132 -1.18 -13.44 -13.46
C GLU A 132 -1.07 -12.90 -12.04
N VAL A 133 -1.22 -13.76 -11.03
CA VAL A 133 -1.09 -13.35 -9.63
C VAL A 133 0.34 -12.89 -9.34
N ILE A 134 1.32 -13.62 -9.86
CA ILE A 134 2.74 -13.29 -9.74
C ILE A 134 3.05 -11.95 -10.40
N SER A 135 2.52 -11.73 -11.60
CA SER A 135 2.65 -10.45 -12.32
C SER A 135 2.11 -9.29 -11.50
N ASP A 136 0.92 -9.43 -10.92
CA ASP A 136 0.30 -8.39 -10.09
C ASP A 136 1.09 -8.11 -8.79
N VAL A 137 1.66 -9.15 -8.15
CA VAL A 137 2.57 -8.97 -7.00
C VAL A 137 3.82 -8.19 -7.41
N LYS A 138 4.38 -8.48 -8.59
CA LYS A 138 5.54 -7.75 -9.12
C LYS A 138 5.19 -6.29 -9.43
N GLU A 139 4.06 -6.03 -10.10
CA GLU A 139 3.61 -4.68 -10.43
C GLU A 139 3.38 -3.82 -9.18
N VAL A 140 2.74 -4.38 -8.15
CA VAL A 140 2.64 -3.71 -6.84
C VAL A 140 4.03 -3.38 -6.29
N THR A 141 4.95 -4.33 -6.35
CA THR A 141 6.30 -4.16 -5.79
C THR A 141 7.11 -3.10 -6.54
N GLU A 142 7.00 -3.04 -7.86
CA GLU A 142 7.59 -1.98 -8.68
C GLU A 142 7.07 -0.61 -8.29
N TRP A 143 5.77 -0.48 -8.04
CA TRP A 143 5.20 0.77 -7.53
C TRP A 143 5.78 1.15 -6.15
N LEU A 144 5.96 0.18 -5.24
CA LEU A 144 6.56 0.40 -3.92
C LEU A 144 7.99 0.95 -4.00
N ILE A 145 8.80 0.42 -4.92
CA ILE A 145 10.19 0.84 -5.12
C ILE A 145 10.25 2.31 -5.58
N ASN A 146 9.19 2.82 -6.20
CA ASN A 146 9.10 4.20 -6.67
C ASN A 146 8.39 5.14 -5.66
N LEU A 147 8.16 4.73 -4.41
CA LEU A 147 7.49 5.58 -3.41
C LEU A 147 8.29 6.85 -3.07
N ASN A 148 9.60 6.83 -3.22
CA ASN A 148 10.47 7.99 -2.97
C ASN A 148 10.02 9.24 -3.75
N GLN A 149 9.43 9.09 -4.94
CA GLN A 149 8.91 10.22 -5.72
C GLN A 149 7.79 11.01 -4.99
N TYR A 150 7.02 10.34 -4.13
CA TYR A 150 5.95 10.96 -3.36
C TYR A 150 6.41 11.44 -1.98
N PHE A 151 7.58 11.00 -1.52
CA PHE A 151 8.02 11.12 -0.12
C PHE A 151 9.45 11.63 0.03
N SER A 152 9.96 12.42 -0.93
CA SER A 152 11.30 13.04 -0.88
C SER A 152 11.62 13.66 0.49
N ASP A 153 10.66 14.37 1.08
CA ASP A 153 10.82 15.09 2.36
C ASP A 153 10.86 14.18 3.60
N PHE A 154 10.54 12.89 3.43
CA PHE A 154 10.51 11.87 4.48
C PHE A 154 11.50 10.73 4.22
N TRP A 155 12.19 10.75 3.07
CA TRP A 155 13.06 9.67 2.63
C TRP A 155 14.43 9.76 3.30
N ASN A 156 14.79 8.75 4.10
CA ASN A 156 16.08 8.68 4.76
C ASN A 156 16.87 7.42 4.35
N GLU A 157 18.10 7.29 4.85
CA GLU A 157 18.97 6.15 4.53
C GLU A 157 18.36 4.79 4.89
N LYS A 158 17.56 4.71 5.95
CA LYS A 158 16.91 3.46 6.37
C LYS A 158 15.79 3.04 5.41
N LEU A 159 14.97 3.98 4.95
CA LEU A 159 13.97 3.73 3.91
C LEU A 159 14.65 3.39 2.58
N GLU A 160 15.71 4.10 2.23
CA GLU A 160 16.46 3.82 1.02
C GLU A 160 17.11 2.42 1.03
N LYS A 161 17.65 2.00 2.18
CA LYS A 161 18.14 0.64 2.36
C LYS A 161 17.03 -0.40 2.16
N ALA A 162 15.87 -0.21 2.80
CA ALA A 162 14.73 -1.12 2.65
C ALA A 162 14.22 -1.17 1.19
N ARG A 163 14.20 -0.03 0.50
CA ARG A 163 13.85 0.08 -0.93
C ARG A 163 14.82 -0.73 -1.80
N LYS A 164 16.12 -0.61 -1.56
CA LYS A 164 17.15 -1.36 -2.30
C LYS A 164 17.06 -2.87 -2.05
N GLU A 165 16.88 -3.29 -0.81
CA GLU A 165 16.67 -4.72 -0.49
C GLU A 165 15.42 -5.28 -1.20
N LEU A 166 14.33 -4.50 -1.25
CA LEU A 166 13.12 -4.88 -1.99
C LEU A 166 13.38 -4.98 -3.50
N GLU A 167 14.11 -4.01 -4.06
CA GLU A 167 14.46 -3.98 -5.47
C GLU A 167 15.38 -5.14 -5.88
N GLU A 168 16.38 -5.47 -5.05
CA GLU A 168 17.26 -6.62 -5.26
C GLU A 168 16.46 -7.93 -5.24
N LEU A 169 15.53 -8.06 -4.30
CA LEU A 169 14.69 -9.25 -4.20
C LEU A 169 13.75 -9.37 -5.41
N LEU A 170 13.16 -8.27 -5.87
CA LEU A 170 12.29 -8.27 -7.06
C LEU A 170 13.00 -8.80 -8.30
N ARG A 171 14.28 -8.45 -8.48
CA ARG A 171 15.08 -8.94 -9.62
C ARG A 171 15.37 -10.44 -9.56
N SER A 172 15.16 -11.08 -8.42
CA SER A 172 15.41 -12.50 -8.18
C SER A 172 14.14 -13.37 -8.20
N VAL A 173 12.98 -12.78 -8.47
CA VAL A 173 11.66 -13.44 -8.54
C VAL A 173 11.08 -13.26 -9.92
#